data_AF-A0A0G0TRN6-F1
#
_entry.id   AF-A0A0G0TRN6-F1
#
_cell.length_a   1.000
_cell.length_b   1.000
_cell.length_c   1.000
_cell.angle_alpha   90.00
_cell.angle_beta   90.00
_cell.angle_gamma   90.00
#
_symmetry.space_group_name_H-M   'P 1'
#
loop_
_entity.id
_entity.type
_entity.pdbx_description
1 polymer ?
#
loop_
_entity_poly.entity_id
_entity_poly.type
_entity_poly.pdbx_seq_one_letter_code
_entity_poly.pdbx_strand_id
1 'polypeptide(L)' 'MNIVTMPRNKYMQILDTQEKLRGDLTRLQNIVYHIAQDEIKPEYIKRLSKIEKGLSLGKGMKFKNKNEVKNFFNSL' A
#
# COMPACT_ATOMS: atom_id res chain seq x y z
N MET A 1 -4.60 47.42 -7.39
CA MET A 1 -5.14 46.06 -7.54
C MET A 1 -5.17 45.76 -9.03
N ASN A 2 -4.24 44.94 -9.54
CA ASN A 2 -4.20 44.62 -10.97
C ASN A 2 -5.24 43.54 -11.26
N ILE A 3 -6.28 43.90 -12.01
CA ILE A 3 -7.29 42.94 -12.46
C ILE A 3 -6.70 42.20 -13.66
N VAL A 4 -6.31 40.94 -13.44
CA VAL A 4 -5.93 40.05 -14.53
C VAL A 4 -7.21 39.62 -15.24
N THR A 5 -7.49 40.23 -16.40
CA THR A 5 -8.65 39.85 -17.22
C THR A 5 -8.28 38.66 -18.10
N MET A 6 -8.97 37.54 -17.93
CA MET A 6 -8.78 36.35 -18.75
C MET A 6 -10.05 36.07 -19.57
N PRO A 7 -9.91 35.69 -20.86
CA PRO A 7 -11.03 35.18 -21.65
C PRO A 7 -11.71 33.99 -20.95
N ARG A 8 -13.05 34.01 -20.88
CA ARG A 8 -13.86 32.98 -20.18
C ARG A 8 -13.56 31.56 -20.67
N ASN A 9 -13.31 31.39 -21.96
CA ASN A 9 -12.97 30.10 -22.56
C ASN A 9 -11.65 29.53 -22.03
N LYS A 10 -10.61 30.37 -21.90
CA LYS A 10 -9.32 29.97 -21.31
C LYS A 10 -9.48 29.62 -19.83
N TYR A 11 -10.29 30.38 -19.10
CA TYR A 11 -10.58 30.07 -17.70
C TYR A 11 -11.28 28.71 -17.53
N MET A 12 -12.28 28.42 -18.36
CA MET A 12 -12.96 27.12 -18.33
C MET A 12 -12.03 25.96 -18.68
N GLN A 13 -11.16 26.11 -19.68
CA GLN A 13 -10.16 25.09 -20.02
C GLN A 13 -9.19 24.82 -18.86
N ILE A 14 -8.81 25.86 -18.10
CA ILE A 14 -7.96 25.70 -16.91
C ILE A 14 -8.70 24.90 -15.83
N LEU A 15 -9.97 25.19 -15.59
CA LEU A 15 -10.79 24.43 -14.63
C LEU A 15 -10.91 22.96 -15.02
N ASP A 16 -11.23 22.67 -16.27
CA ASP A 16 -11.32 21.29 -16.78
C ASP A 16 -9.98 20.54 -16.63
N THR A 17 -8.88 21.25 -16.87
CA THR A 17 -7.53 20.68 -16.71
C THR A 17 -7.23 20.41 -15.23
N GLN A 18 -7.60 21.32 -14.33
CA GLN A 18 -7.42 21.13 -12.89
C GLN A 18 -8.23 19.95 -12.36
N GLU A 19 -9.45 19.76 -12.86
CA GLU A 19 -10.31 18.63 -12.48
C GLU A 19 -9.69 17.29 -12.94
N LYS A 20 -9.22 17.22 -14.18
CA LYS A 20 -8.52 16.03 -14.70
C LYS A 20 -7.27 15.70 -13.89
N LEU A 21 -6.42 16.71 -13.63
CA LEU A 21 -5.21 16.54 -12.83
C LEU A 21 -5.52 16.04 -11.41
N ARG A 22 -6.61 16.52 -10.81
CA ARG A 22 -7.06 16.05 -9.49
C ARG A 22 -7.46 14.57 -9.55
N GLY A 23 -8.18 14.15 -10.59
CA GLY A 23 -8.53 12.75 -10.83
C GLY A 23 -7.31 11.84 -10.99
N ASP A 24 -6.34 12.27 -11.80
CA ASP A 24 -5.09 11.54 -12.03
C ASP A 24 -4.25 11.41 -10.74
N LEU A 25 -4.19 12.47 -9.92
CA LEU A 25 -3.52 12.44 -8.62
C LEU A 25 -4.18 11.44 -7.65
N THR A 26 -5.51 11.42 -7.58
CA THR A 26 -6.22 10.44 -6.74
C THR A 26 -5.95 9.01 -7.21
N ARG A 27 -5.91 8.77 -8.53
CA ARG A 27 -5.58 7.45 -9.08
C ARG A 27 -4.16 7.03 -8.72
N LEU A 28 -3.18 7.93 -8.83
CA LEU A 28 -1.79 7.66 -8.44
C LEU A 28 -1.67 7.37 -6.95
N GLN A 29 -2.37 8.11 -6.09
CA GLN A 29 -2.39 7.85 -4.65
C GLN A 29 -2.95 6.46 -4.32
N ASN A 30 -4.01 6.03 -5.01
CA ASN A 30 -4.57 4.68 -4.82
C ASN A 30 -3.60 3.59 -5.29
N ILE A 31 -2.92 3.80 -6.42
CA ILE A 31 -1.90 2.86 -6.92
C ILE A 31 -0.76 2.77 -5.91
N VAL A 32 -0.24 3.90 -5.42
CA VAL A 32 0.81 3.91 -4.39
C VAL A 32 0.34 3.23 -3.11
N TYR A 33 -0.90 3.43 -2.69
CA TYR A 33 -1.46 2.74 -1.52
C TYR A 33 -1.49 1.22 -1.71
N HIS A 34 -1.91 0.74 -2.88
CA HIS A 34 -1.90 -0.69 -3.19
C HIS A 34 -0.50 -1.27 -3.27
N ILE A 35 0.44 -0.58 -3.92
CA ILE A 35 1.85 -0.99 -3.98
C ILE A 35 2.47 -1.00 -2.57
N ALA A 36 2.16 0.00 -1.74
CA ALA A 36 2.61 0.05 -0.35
C ALA A 36 1.94 -1.02 0.54
N GLN A 37 0.80 -1.60 0.14
CA GLN A 37 0.28 -2.80 0.79
C GLN A 37 1.03 -4.07 0.37
N ASP A 38 1.56 -4.11 -0.85
CA ASP A 38 2.46 -5.17 -1.32
C ASP A 38 3.88 -5.06 -0.71
N GLU A 39 4.26 -3.88 -0.20
CA GLU A 39 5.41 -3.75 0.69
C GLU A 39 5.09 -4.49 2.01
N ILE A 40 5.65 -5.69 2.17
CA ILE A 40 5.46 -6.52 3.37
C ILE A 40 5.75 -5.67 4.60
N LYS A 41 4.71 -5.45 5.43
CA LYS A 41 4.81 -4.67 6.66
C LYS A 41 6.03 -5.10 7.48
N PRO A 42 6.84 -4.16 8.01
CA PRO A 42 8.05 -4.48 8.76
C PRO A 42 7.83 -5.48 9.92
N GLU A 43 6.64 -5.48 10.52
CA GLU A 43 6.23 -6.42 11.56
C GLU A 43 6.18 -7.88 11.05
N TYR A 44 5.65 -8.07 9.84
CA TYR A 44 5.57 -9.37 9.18
C TYR A 44 6.96 -9.90 8.83
N ILE A 45 7.83 -9.04 8.28
CA ILE A 45 9.24 -9.40 8.01
C ILE A 45 9.95 -9.82 9.30
N LYS A 46 9.76 -9.08 10.39
CA LYS A 46 10.36 -9.43 11.69
C LYS A 46 9.87 -10.79 12.22
N ARG A 47 8.58 -11.11 12.05
CA ARG A 47 8.00 -12.40 12.45
C ARG A 47 8.56 -13.54 11.60
N LEU A 48 8.59 -13.39 10.28
CA LEU A 48 9.19 -14.37 9.36
C LEU A 48 10.67 -14.59 9.64
N SER A 49 11.44 -13.53 9.89
CA SER A 49 12.87 -13.65 10.25
C SER A 49 13.10 -14.41 11.57
N LYS A 50 12.21 -14.27 12.57
CA LYS A 50 12.28 -15.07 13.80
C LYS A 50 12.02 -16.56 13.53
N ILE A 51 11.06 -16.86 12.65
CA ILE A 51 10.74 -18.23 12.24
C ILE A 51 11.93 -18.85 11.51
N GLU A 52 12.47 -18.13 10.52
CA GLU A 52 13.66 -18.51 9.77
C GLU A 52 14.84 -18.83 10.70
N LYS A 53 15.16 -17.93 11.65
CA LYS A 53 16.22 -18.16 12.63
C LYS A 53 15.98 -19.41 13.48
N GLY A 54 14.75 -19.66 13.90
CA GLY A 54 14.38 -20.87 14.64
C GLY A 54 14.62 -22.14 13.83
N LEU A 55 14.19 -22.15 12.57
CA LEU A 55 14.35 -23.28 11.65
C LEU A 55 15.83 -23.53 11.32
N SER A 56 16.62 -22.48 11.07
CA SER A 56 18.06 -22.57 10.80
C SER A 56 18.86 -23.10 12.00
N LEU A 57 18.36 -22.91 13.22
CA LEU A 57 18.92 -23.49 14.45
C LEU A 57 18.45 -24.94 14.72
N GLY A 58 17.72 -25.56 13.78
CA GLY A 58 17.18 -26.91 13.92
C GLY A 58 15.97 -27.01 14.85
N LYS A 59 15.41 -25.89 15.32
CA LYS A 59 14.16 -25.86 16.09
C LYS A 59 12.98 -25.95 15.11
N GLY A 60 12.70 -27.17 14.64
CA GLY A 60 11.52 -27.44 13.84
C GLY A 60 10.23 -27.12 14.61
N MET A 61 9.25 -26.54 13.93
CA MET A 61 7.90 -26.39 14.49
C MET A 61 7.10 -27.65 14.20
N LYS A 62 6.54 -28.26 15.24
CA LYS A 62 5.60 -29.38 15.11
C LYS A 62 4.19 -28.86 15.36
N PHE A 63 3.31 -29.11 14.41
CA PHE A 63 1.88 -28.85 14.53
C PHE A 63 1.16 -30.17 14.73
N LYS A 64 0.25 -30.24 15.68
CA LYS A 64 -0.52 -31.46 16.00
C LYS A 64 -1.58 -31.76 14.96
N ASN A 65 -2.08 -30.75 14.26
CA ASN A 65 -3.13 -30.89 13.26
C ASN A 65 -3.13 -29.72 12.25
N LYS A 66 -3.91 -29.88 11.18
CA LYS A 66 -4.06 -28.86 10.12
C LYS A 66 -4.62 -27.53 10.63
N ASN A 67 -5.44 -27.54 11.68
CA ASN A 67 -6.01 -26.32 12.24
C ASN A 67 -4.95 -25.49 12.97
N GLU A 68 -4.00 -26.11 13.67
CA GLU A 68 -2.86 -25.40 14.27
C GLU A 68 -1.99 -24.74 13.21
N VAL A 69 -1.76 -25.42 12.08
CA VAL A 69 -1.04 -24.84 10.93
C VAL A 69 -1.78 -23.61 10.40
N LYS A 70 -3.10 -23.74 10.17
CA LYS A 70 -3.92 -22.63 9.66
C LYS A 70 -3.95 -21.45 10.63
N ASN A 71 -4.10 -21.72 11.93
CA ASN A 71 -4.12 -20.69 12.96
C ASN A 71 -2.76 -19.98 13.08
N PHE A 72 -1.65 -20.73 12.97
CA PHE A 72 -0.31 -20.16 12.97
C PHE A 72 -0.12 -19.17 11.80
N PHE A 73 -0.46 -19.58 10.58
CA PHE A 73 -0.36 -18.69 9.41
C PHE A 73 -1.35 -17.52 9.43
N ASN A 74 -2.53 -17.69 10.03
CA ASN A 74 -3.49 -16.60 10.23
C ASN A 74 -3.07 -15.61 11.33
N SER A 75 -2.24 -16.06 12.29
CA SER A 75 -1.72 -15.23 13.38
C SER A 75 -0.42 -14.49 13.02
N LEU A 76 0.22 -14.92 11.93
CA LEU A 76 1.43 -14.32 11.35
C LEU A 76 1.12 -12.92 10.85
#